data_AF-A0A9D7KKB3-F1
#
_entry.id   AF-A0A9D7KKB3-F1
#
_cell.length_a   1.000
_cell.length_b   1.000
_cell.length_c   1.000
_cell.angle_alpha   90.00
_cell.angle_beta   90.00
_cell.angle_gamma   90.00
#
_symmetry.space_group_name_H-M   'P 1'
#
loop_
_entity.id
_entity.type
_entity.pdbx_description
1 polymer ?
#
loop_
_entity_poly.entity_id
_entity_poly.type
_entity_poly.pdbx_seq_one_letter_code
_entity_poly.pdbx_strand_id
1 'polypeptide(L)'
;MPLLTNPNFANFYQKFGEAALVAKGEQQIFLERFHWFTVEFGLITNSAGRRIYGAGIVSSFKEVDHALGSEVQVIDFDPYTITSQEYEVWHLQPILFSIDSFEQLEEGFNYWAKKEGILN
;
A
#
# COMPACT_ATOMS: atom_id res chain seq x y z
N MET A 1 12.08 3.19 7.94
CA MET A 1 12.41 3.07 9.39
C MET A 1 11.28 3.53 10.31
N PRO A 2 10.68 4.73 10.19
CA PRO A 2 9.66 5.19 11.14
C PRO A 2 8.43 4.27 11.26
N LEU A 3 7.95 3.68 10.17
CA LEU A 3 6.76 2.81 10.21
C LEU A 3 6.99 1.45 10.88
N LEU A 4 8.24 1.00 10.98
CA LEU A 4 8.57 -0.27 11.65
C LEU A 4 8.41 -0.20 13.17
N THR A 5 8.18 0.99 13.73
CA THR A 5 7.82 1.14 15.16
C THR A 5 6.31 0.98 15.40
N ASN A 6 5.49 0.89 14.35
CA ASN A 6 4.07 0.55 14.48
C ASN A 6 3.89 -0.98 14.39
N PRO A 7 3.25 -1.63 15.38
CA PRO A 7 3.16 -3.08 15.42
C PRO A 7 2.36 -3.66 14.25
N ASN A 8 1.24 -3.05 13.86
CA ASN A 8 0.43 -3.56 12.75
C ASN A 8 1.18 -3.47 11.41
N PHE A 9 1.87 -2.35 11.16
CA PHE A 9 2.70 -2.21 9.97
C PHE A 9 3.86 -3.22 9.96
N ALA A 10 4.52 -3.44 11.10
CA ALA A 10 5.60 -4.42 11.22
C ALA A 10 5.10 -5.86 10.97
N ASN A 11 3.95 -6.23 11.55
CA ASN A 11 3.32 -7.54 11.34
C ASN A 11 2.90 -7.73 9.88
N PHE A 12 2.26 -6.73 9.28
CA PHE A 12 1.95 -6.69 7.85
C PHE A 12 3.22 -6.96 7.02
N TYR A 13 4.30 -6.23 7.28
CA TYR A 13 5.52 -6.33 6.47
C TYR A 13 6.23 -7.68 6.66
N GLN A 14 6.15 -8.28 7.84
CA GLN A 14 6.59 -9.66 8.05
C GLN A 14 5.76 -10.63 7.18
N LYS A 15 4.43 -10.53 7.22
CA LYS A 15 3.52 -11.39 6.44
C LYS A 15 3.71 -11.20 4.94
N PHE A 16 3.96 -9.97 4.51
CA PHE A 16 4.32 -9.64 3.13
C PHE A 16 5.60 -10.39 2.71
N GLY A 17 6.63 -10.38 3.56
CA GLY A 17 7.86 -11.15 3.31
C GLY A 17 7.62 -12.65 3.22
N GLU A 18 6.81 -13.22 4.12
CA GLU A 18 6.41 -14.63 4.07
C GLU A 18 5.68 -14.98 2.76
N ALA A 19 4.75 -14.13 2.33
CA ALA A 19 4.01 -14.29 1.07
C ALA A 19 4.94 -14.19 -0.16
N ALA A 20 5.85 -13.21 -0.17
CA ALA A 20 6.78 -13.00 -1.26
C ALA A 20 7.74 -14.17 -1.49
N LEU A 21 8.08 -14.93 -0.43
CA LEU A 21 8.94 -16.12 -0.53
C LEU A 21 8.26 -17.29 -1.26
N VAL A 22 6.93 -17.37 -1.24
CA VAL A 22 6.17 -18.51 -1.79
C VAL A 22 5.37 -18.18 -3.05
N ALA A 23 5.11 -16.90 -3.30
CA ALA A 23 4.34 -16.42 -4.45
C ALA A 23 4.99 -16.78 -5.79
N LYS A 24 4.15 -17.15 -6.77
CA LYS A 24 4.59 -17.55 -8.12
C LYS A 24 3.71 -16.94 -9.20
N GLY A 25 4.29 -16.70 -10.37
CA GLY A 25 3.55 -16.19 -11.53
C GLY A 25 2.88 -14.85 -11.23
N GLU A 26 1.59 -14.73 -11.54
CA GLU A 26 0.82 -13.50 -11.35
C GLU A 26 0.76 -13.01 -9.90
N GLN A 27 0.88 -13.90 -8.92
CA GLN A 27 0.90 -13.52 -7.50
C GLN A 27 2.07 -12.58 -7.17
N GLN A 28 3.20 -12.71 -7.86
CA GLN A 28 4.36 -11.82 -7.66
C GLN A 28 4.05 -10.40 -8.13
N ILE A 29 3.35 -10.27 -9.26
CA ILE A 29 2.92 -8.98 -9.82
C ILE A 29 1.90 -8.33 -8.88
N PHE A 30 0.97 -9.12 -8.33
CA PHE A 30 0.00 -8.61 -7.36
C PHE A 30 0.68 -8.10 -6.09
N LEU A 31 1.65 -8.84 -5.55
CA LEU A 31 2.41 -8.40 -4.38
C LEU A 31 3.23 -7.14 -4.66
N GLU A 32 3.83 -7.03 -5.85
CA GLU A 32 4.56 -5.82 -6.28
C GLU A 32 3.63 -4.60 -6.31
N ARG A 33 2.45 -4.71 -6.93
CA ARG A 33 1.44 -3.64 -6.96
C ARG A 33 0.92 -3.30 -5.57
N PHE A 34 0.68 -4.31 -4.73
CA PHE A 34 0.28 -4.10 -3.34
C PHE A 34 1.34 -3.31 -2.58
N HIS A 35 2.60 -3.68 -2.71
CA HIS A 35 3.73 -2.97 -2.08
C HIS A 35 3.82 -1.53 -2.59
N TRP A 36 3.73 -1.33 -3.90
CA TRP A 36 3.80 0.00 -4.53
C TRP A 36 2.75 0.94 -3.98
N PHE A 37 1.48 0.55 -3.99
CA PHE A 37 0.37 1.41 -3.57
C PHE A 37 0.17 1.50 -2.05
N THR A 38 0.97 0.80 -1.25
CA THR A 38 0.93 0.89 0.22
C THR A 38 2.25 1.39 0.78
N VAL A 39 3.31 0.59 0.73
CA VAL A 39 4.59 0.89 1.36
C VAL A 39 5.31 2.06 0.69
N GLU A 40 5.22 2.18 -0.64
CA GLU A 40 5.87 3.26 -1.39
C GLU A 40 4.96 4.49 -1.57
N PHE A 41 3.68 4.28 -1.92
CA PHE A 41 2.75 5.34 -2.29
C PHE A 41 1.42 5.31 -1.50
N GLY A 42 1.41 4.79 -0.27
CA GLY A 42 0.21 4.72 0.55
C GLY A 42 -0.15 6.01 1.30
N LEU A 43 -1.45 6.27 1.39
CA LEU A 43 -2.06 7.31 2.21
C LEU A 43 -2.82 6.72 3.39
N ILE A 44 -2.97 7.50 4.45
CA ILE A 44 -3.83 7.17 5.59
C ILE A 44 -4.81 8.32 5.85
N THR A 45 -6.11 8.03 5.92
CA THR A 45 -7.15 9.01 6.17
C THR A 45 -7.97 8.59 7.37
N ASN A 46 -7.97 9.42 8.42
CA ASN A 46 -8.77 9.18 9.62
C ASN A 46 -9.40 10.50 10.11
N SER A 47 -9.93 10.52 11.33
CA SER A 47 -10.53 11.73 11.91
C SER A 47 -9.59 12.93 12.00
N ALA A 48 -8.28 12.73 11.93
CA ALA A 48 -7.27 13.79 11.90
C ALA A 48 -6.90 14.25 10.48
N GLY A 49 -7.61 13.77 9.45
CA GLY A 49 -7.42 14.09 8.04
C GLY A 49 -6.51 13.11 7.29
N ARG A 50 -6.34 13.38 6.00
CA ARG A 50 -5.47 12.62 5.08
C ARG A 50 -4.00 12.93 5.34
N ARG A 51 -3.16 11.90 5.44
CA ARG A 51 -1.71 11.97 5.67
C ARG A 51 -0.99 10.94 4.80
N ILE A 52 0.31 11.13 4.63
CA ILE A 52 1.18 10.25 3.86
C ILE A 52 1.88 9.29 4.81
N TYR A 53 1.95 8.01 4.44
CA TYR A 53 2.89 7.06 5.05
C TYR A 53 3.84 6.42 4.04
N GLY A 54 3.49 6.41 2.74
CA GLY A 54 4.33 5.87 1.67
C GLY A 54 5.74 6.48 1.61
N ALA A 55 6.76 5.63 1.58
CA ALA A 55 8.15 6.04 1.59
C ALA A 55 8.56 6.81 0.32
N GLY A 56 8.09 6.37 -0.84
CA GLY A 56 8.28 7.02 -2.13
C GLY A 56 7.75 8.45 -2.12
N ILE A 57 6.54 8.65 -1.61
CA ILE A 57 5.94 10.00 -1.49
C ILE A 57 6.78 10.88 -0.55
N VAL A 58 7.10 10.41 0.67
CA VAL A 58 7.86 11.20 1.67
C VAL A 58 9.25 11.62 1.15
N SER A 59 9.83 10.85 0.22
CA SER A 59 11.14 11.14 -0.36
C SER A 59 11.13 12.20 -1.47
N SER A 60 9.97 12.59 -1.98
CA SER A 60 9.82 13.52 -3.12
C SER A 60 8.88 14.67 -2.80
N PHE A 61 9.42 15.89 -2.77
CA PHE A 61 8.64 17.11 -2.52
C PHE A 61 7.43 17.25 -3.46
N LYS A 62 7.61 16.94 -4.75
CA LYS A 62 6.54 17.02 -5.75
C LYS A 62 5.43 16.00 -5.48
N GLU A 63 5.78 14.80 -5.05
CA GLU A 63 4.80 13.78 -4.68
C GLU A 63 4.06 14.13 -3.41
N VAL A 64 4.72 14.74 -2.42
CA VAL A 64 4.03 15.23 -1.20
C VAL A 64 2.93 16.24 -1.55
N ASP A 65 3.26 17.25 -2.36
CA ASP A 65 2.28 18.27 -2.77
C ASP A 65 1.15 17.66 -3.61
N HIS A 66 1.49 16.76 -4.55
CA HIS A 66 0.52 16.07 -5.40
C HIS A 66 -0.43 15.17 -4.60
N ALA A 67 0.11 14.32 -3.72
CA ALA A 67 -0.65 13.36 -2.92
C ALA A 67 -1.62 14.03 -1.93
N LEU A 68 -1.30 15.25 -1.47
CA LEU A 68 -2.17 16.06 -0.61
C LEU A 68 -3.03 17.06 -1.37
N GLY A 69 -2.84 17.18 -2.70
CA GLY A 69 -3.59 18.06 -3.58
C GLY A 69 -4.95 17.50 -4.01
N SER A 70 -5.59 18.22 -4.93
CA SER A 70 -6.90 17.88 -5.49
C SER A 70 -6.85 17.18 -6.86
N GLU A 71 -5.68 17.14 -7.50
CA GLU A 71 -5.52 16.53 -8.83
C GLU A 71 -5.39 15.01 -8.76
N VAL A 72 -4.87 14.49 -7.65
CA VAL A 72 -4.76 13.04 -7.41
C VAL A 72 -6.12 12.42 -7.10
N GLN A 73 -6.43 11.31 -7.75
CA GLN A 73 -7.57 10.49 -7.37
C GLN A 73 -7.17 9.62 -6.17
N VAL A 74 -7.91 9.73 -5.06
CA VAL A 74 -7.72 8.85 -3.90
C VAL A 74 -8.87 7.87 -3.83
N ILE A 75 -8.53 6.58 -3.79
CA ILE A 75 -9.46 5.47 -3.69
C ILE A 75 -9.31 4.83 -2.31
N ASP A 76 -10.41 4.36 -1.74
CA ASP A 76 -10.40 3.63 -0.47
C ASP A 76 -9.62 2.30 -0.63
N PHE A 77 -9.02 1.86 0.47
CA PHE A 77 -8.25 0.62 0.48
C PHE A 77 -9.12 -0.61 0.17
N ASP A 78 -8.82 -1.24 -0.96
CA ASP A 78 -9.34 -2.56 -1.34
C ASP A 78 -8.20 -3.39 -1.97
N PRO A 79 -7.77 -4.51 -1.35
CA PRO A 79 -6.69 -5.33 -1.87
C PRO A 79 -6.85 -5.78 -3.32
N TYR A 80 -8.06 -6.06 -3.78
CA TYR A 80 -8.30 -6.56 -5.14
C TYR A 80 -8.16 -5.44 -6.18
N THR A 81 -8.69 -4.25 -5.87
CA THR A 81 -8.50 -3.06 -6.70
C THR A 81 -7.02 -2.66 -6.75
N ILE A 82 -6.34 -2.64 -5.60
CA ILE A 82 -4.90 -2.33 -5.50
C ILE A 82 -4.06 -3.26 -6.37
N THR A 83 -4.30 -4.57 -6.28
CA THR A 83 -3.50 -5.58 -7.00
C THR A 83 -3.80 -5.62 -8.50
N SER A 84 -4.94 -5.08 -8.90
CA SER A 84 -5.33 -4.93 -10.31
C SER A 84 -4.82 -3.62 -10.94
N GLN A 85 -4.47 -2.63 -10.12
CA GLN A 85 -4.05 -1.31 -10.60
C GLN A 85 -2.61 -1.35 -11.15
N GLU A 86 -2.44 -0.89 -12.39
CA GLU A 86 -1.13 -0.67 -12.99
C GLU A 86 -0.52 0.66 -12.54
N TYR A 87 0.81 0.71 -12.50
CA TYR A 87 1.57 1.92 -12.20
C TYR A 87 2.79 2.03 -13.12
N GLU A 88 3.39 3.21 -13.12
CA GLU A 88 4.67 3.48 -13.76
C GLU A 88 5.49 4.43 -12.88
N VAL A 89 6.79 4.52 -13.15
CA VAL A 89 7.77 5.10 -12.21
C VAL A 89 8.29 6.48 -12.62
N TRP A 90 7.88 7.00 -13.77
CA TRP A 90 8.43 8.23 -14.36
C TRP A 90 7.60 9.48 -14.04
N HIS A 91 6.29 9.34 -13.81
CA HIS A 91 5.41 10.46 -13.49
C HIS A 91 4.75 10.33 -12.12
N LEU A 92 4.09 11.44 -11.73
CA LEU A 92 3.30 11.51 -10.51
C LEU A 92 2.16 10.51 -10.56
N GLN A 93 1.92 9.81 -9.46
CA GLN A 93 0.89 8.78 -9.42
C GLN A 93 -0.51 9.40 -9.56
N PRO A 94 -1.28 9.10 -10.63
CA PRO A 94 -2.60 9.70 -10.83
C PRO A 94 -3.65 9.15 -9.85
N ILE A 95 -3.43 7.93 -9.36
CA ILE A 95 -4.28 7.21 -8.42
C ILE A 95 -3.44 6.80 -7.22
N LEU A 96 -3.93 7.08 -6.02
CA LEU A 96 -3.38 6.61 -4.76
C LEU A 96 -4.46 5.91 -3.94
N PHE A 97 -4.05 5.06 -3.01
CA PHE A 97 -4.96 4.34 -2.12
C PHE A 97 -4.80 4.80 -0.68
N SER A 98 -5.93 4.93 0.02
CA SER A 98 -5.96 5.36 1.41
C SER A 98 -6.48 4.26 2.33
N ILE A 99 -5.68 3.93 3.34
CA ILE A 99 -6.14 3.13 4.49
C ILE A 99 -6.77 4.03 5.55
N ASP A 100 -7.61 3.47 6.40
CA ASP A 100 -8.14 4.15 7.61
C ASP A 100 -7.21 3.95 8.82
N SER A 101 -6.53 2.80 8.86
CA SER A 101 -5.60 2.41 9.93
C SER A 101 -4.58 1.38 9.45
N PHE A 102 -3.45 1.26 10.15
CA PHE A 102 -2.48 0.19 9.88
C PHE A 102 -3.02 -1.21 10.23
N GLU A 103 -4.01 -1.30 11.12
CA GLU A 103 -4.75 -2.53 11.39
C GLU A 103 -5.54 -2.98 10.15
N GLN A 104 -6.23 -2.05 9.47
CA GLN A 104 -6.92 -2.34 8.20
C GLN A 104 -5.94 -2.86 7.13
N LEU A 105 -4.74 -2.27 7.05
CA LEU A 105 -3.70 -2.73 6.13
C LEU A 105 -3.26 -4.17 6.44
N GLU A 106 -2.97 -4.46 7.71
CA GLU A 106 -2.55 -5.80 8.16
C GLU A 106 -3.65 -6.85 7.93
N GLU A 107 -4.86 -6.59 8.39
CA GLU A 107 -5.99 -7.52 8.26
C GLU A 107 -6.39 -7.72 6.80
N GLY A 108 -6.45 -6.64 6.02
CA GLY A 108 -6.81 -6.69 4.61
C GLY A 108 -5.78 -7.46 3.77
N PHE A 109 -4.49 -7.23 4.02
CA PHE A 109 -3.43 -8.01 3.36
C PHE A 109 -3.53 -9.50 3.73
N ASN A 110 -3.66 -9.81 5.03
CA ASN A 110 -3.75 -11.19 5.50
C ASN A 110 -4.98 -11.92 4.94
N TYR A 111 -6.13 -11.23 4.88
CA TYR A 111 -7.34 -11.76 4.28
C TYR A 111 -7.15 -12.06 2.79
N TRP A 112 -6.66 -11.07 2.03
CA TRP A 112 -6.44 -11.20 0.59
C TRP A 112 -5.43 -12.30 0.27
N ALA A 113 -4.28 -12.32 0.92
CA ALA A 113 -3.22 -13.30 0.67
C ALA A 113 -3.69 -14.74 0.94
N LYS A 114 -4.57 -14.96 1.93
CA LYS A 114 -5.21 -16.27 2.17
C LYS A 114 -6.23 -16.63 1.10
N LYS A 115 -7.02 -15.65 0.63
CA LYS A 115 -8.01 -15.87 -0.44
C LYS A 115 -7.36 -16.20 -1.78
N GLU A 116 -6.23 -15.59 -2.08
CA GLU A 116 -5.40 -15.89 -3.25
C GLU A 116 -4.57 -17.18 -3.12
N GLY A 117 -4.69 -17.89 -1.99
CA GLY A 117 -3.95 -19.13 -1.73
C GLY A 117 -2.43 -18.94 -1.63
N ILE A 118 -1.96 -17.73 -1.32
CA ILE A 118 -0.54 -17.41 -1.13
C ILE A 118 -0.10 -17.80 0.28
N LEU A 119 -0.93 -17.46 1.28
CA LEU A 119 -0.70 -17.79 2.68
C LEU A 119 -1.74 -18.80 3.20
N ASN A 120 -1.36 -19.57 4.21
CA ASN A 120 -2.23 -20.53 4.92
C ASN A 120 -2.98 -19.87 6.09
#